data_AF-A0A3D2NME4-F1
#
_entry.id   AF-A0A3D2NME4-F1
#
_cell.length_a   1.000
_cell.length_b   1.000
_cell.length_c   1.000
_cell.angle_alpha   90.00
_cell.angle_beta   90.00
_cell.angle_gamma   90.00
#
_symmetry.space_group_name_H-M   'P 1'
#
loop_
_entity.id
_entity.type
_entity.pdbx_description
1 polymer ?
#
loop_
_entity_poly.entity_id
_entity_poly.type
_entity_poly.pdbx_seq_one_letter_code
_entity_poly.pdbx_strand_id
1 'polypeptide(L)'
;MTTYRATLKLHTAFGTPLAGDTLFGQLCWTAREHLGEAELERLLKGYTSDNPWLVVSDGFPSGYLPKPNVPASLVSANFVGANSFAHE
;
A
#
# COMPACT_ATOMS: atom_id res chain seq x y z
N MET A 1 9.31 1.74 -11.76
CA MET A 1 8.91 2.17 -10.41
C MET A 1 9.65 1.31 -9.40
N THR A 2 10.37 1.92 -8.47
CA THR A 2 11.06 1.17 -7.40
C THR A 2 10.07 0.97 -6.26
N THR A 3 9.80 -0.29 -5.89
CA THR A 3 8.87 -0.62 -4.81
C THR A 3 9.64 -1.00 -3.56
N TYR A 4 9.34 -0.30 -2.47
CA TYR A 4 9.82 -0.64 -1.14
C TYR A 4 8.73 -1.41 -0.39
N ARG A 5 9.14 -2.38 0.44
CA ARG A 5 8.24 -3.18 1.26
C ARG A 5 8.65 -3.06 2.72
N ALA A 6 7.74 -2.57 3.55
CA ALA A 6 7.86 -2.60 5.00
C ALA A 6 6.94 -3.70 5.57
N THR A 7 7.44 -4.49 6.51
CA THR A 7 6.62 -5.46 7.26
C THR A 7 6.57 -5.03 8.71
N LEU A 8 5.38 -4.73 9.20
CA LEU A 8 5.16 -4.30 10.58
C LEU A 8 4.93 -5.52 11.47
N LYS A 9 5.75 -5.66 12.52
CA LYS A 9 5.49 -6.63 13.59
C LYS A 9 4.62 -5.95 14.64
N LEU A 10 3.39 -6.42 14.79
CA LEU A 10 2.45 -5.82 15.72
C LEU A 10 2.70 -6.35 17.14
N HIS A 11 2.78 -5.45 18.10
CA HIS A 11 2.86 -5.78 19.52
C HIS A 11 1.48 -5.69 20.21
N THR A 12 0.51 -5.06 19.56
CA THR A 12 -0.87 -4.89 20.01
C THR A 12 -1.81 -4.85 18.79
N ALA A 13 -3.12 -4.93 19.01
CA ALA A 13 -4.11 -4.79 17.95
C ALA A 13 -4.17 -3.34 17.42
N PHE A 14 -4.55 -3.19 16.15
CA PHE A 14 -4.85 -1.88 15.57
C PHE A 14 -6.23 -1.37 16.00
N GLY A 15 -6.34 -0.06 16.20
CA GLY A 15 -7.63 0.61 16.40
C GLY A 15 -8.43 0.85 15.11
N THR A 16 -7.75 0.91 13.97
CA THR A 16 -8.33 1.11 12.63
C THR A 16 -7.57 0.29 11.59
N PRO A 17 -8.18 -0.03 10.43
CA PRO A 17 -7.44 -0.62 9.32
C PRO A 17 -6.23 0.23 8.91
N LEU A 18 -5.17 -0.41 8.41
CA LEU A 18 -4.02 0.26 7.84
C LEU A 18 -4.34 0.79 6.43
N ALA A 19 -5.19 1.80 6.34
CA ALA A 19 -5.52 2.42 5.06
C ALA A 19 -4.34 3.25 4.52
N GLY A 20 -4.10 3.17 3.21
CA GLY A 20 -2.96 3.79 2.54
C GLY A 20 -2.99 5.31 2.61
N ASP A 21 -4.17 5.93 2.61
CA ASP A 21 -4.36 7.37 2.81
C ASP A 21 -3.94 7.83 4.21
N THR A 22 -4.25 7.03 5.23
CA THR A 22 -3.88 7.28 6.62
C THR A 22 -2.38 7.14 6.79
N LEU A 23 -1.78 6.09 6.22
CA LEU A 23 -0.32 5.89 6.22
C LEU A 23 0.40 7.04 5.47
N PHE A 24 -0.14 7.46 4.33
CA PHE A 24 0.37 8.61 3.60
C PHE A 24 0.36 9.88 4.45
N GLY A 25 -0.75 10.18 5.14
CA GLY A 25 -0.85 11.30 6.07
C GLY A 25 0.20 11.23 7.19
N GLN A 26 0.44 10.06 7.77
CA GLN A 26 1.49 9.85 8.79
C GLN A 26 2.90 10.10 8.24
N LEU A 27 3.17 9.70 7.00
CA LEU A 27 4.44 9.99 6.33
C LEU A 27 4.61 11.49 6.06
N CYS A 28 3.55 12.20 5.67
CA CYS A 28 3.58 13.66 5.52
C CYS A 28 3.89 14.36 6.86
N TRP A 29 3.28 13.90 7.95
CA TRP A 29 3.62 14.39 9.30
C TRP A 29 5.07 14.13 9.67
N THR A 30 5.54 12.91 9.47
CA THR A 30 6.94 12.56 9.73
C THR A 30 7.88 13.45 8.91
N ALA A 31 7.61 13.65 7.61
CA ALA A 31 8.39 14.53 6.75
C ALA A 31 8.39 15.98 7.25
N ARG A 32 7.23 16.53 7.64
CA ARG A 32 7.14 17.88 8.19
C ARG A 32 7.96 18.03 9.48
N GLU A 33 7.84 17.09 10.42
CA GLU A 33 8.54 17.17 11.71
C GLU A 33 10.07 17.05 11.56
N HIS A 34 10.55 16.22 10.62
CA HIS A 34 11.98 15.98 10.45
C HIS A 34 12.66 16.90 9.43
N LEU A 35 11.92 17.38 8.42
CA LEU A 35 12.48 18.11 7.27
C LEU A 35 11.91 19.53 7.13
N GLY A 36 10.83 19.85 7.87
CA GLY A 36 10.15 21.13 7.80
C GLY A 36 9.05 21.20 6.75
N GLU A 37 8.24 22.26 6.84
CA GLU A 37 7.07 22.49 5.99
C GLU A 37 7.43 22.73 4.53
N ALA A 38 8.44 23.56 4.26
CA ALA A 38 8.87 23.87 2.88
C ALA A 38 9.29 22.61 2.11
N GLU A 39 9.92 21.65 2.79
CA GLU A 39 10.30 20.39 2.16
C GLU A 39 9.08 19.51 1.92
N LEU A 40 8.12 19.44 2.86
CA LEU A 40 6.85 18.76 2.63
C LEU A 40 6.12 19.33 1.40
N GLU A 41 6.01 20.65 1.26
CA GLU A 41 5.41 21.29 0.09
C GLU A 41 6.12 20.88 -1.21
N ARG A 42 7.46 20.85 -1.20
CA ARG A 42 8.27 20.41 -2.34
C ARG A 42 7.96 18.96 -2.72
N LEU A 43 7.85 18.06 -1.74
CA LEU A 43 7.51 16.65 -1.94
C LEU A 43 6.10 16.47 -2.52
N LEU A 44 5.15 17.30 -2.10
CA LEU A 44 3.75 17.21 -2.55
C LEU A 44 3.49 17.85 -3.92
N LYS A 45 4.39 18.69 -4.44
CA LYS A 45 4.20 19.42 -5.70
C LYS A 45 3.90 18.54 -6.90
N GLY A 46 4.46 17.33 -6.96
CA GLY A 46 4.38 16.46 -8.13
C GLY A 46 3.09 15.63 -8.27
N TYR A 47 2.20 15.64 -7.27
CA TYR A 47 1.00 14.79 -7.26
C TYR A 47 -0.04 15.16 -8.32
N THR A 48 -0.06 16.41 -8.79
CA THR A 48 -0.97 16.86 -9.87
C THR A 48 -0.33 16.81 -11.25
N SER A 49 0.89 16.29 -11.36
CA SER A 49 1.68 16.26 -12.60
C SER A 49 2.30 14.88 -12.87
N ASP A 50 1.60 13.82 -12.45
CA ASP A 50 2.01 12.40 -12.61
C ASP A 50 3.43 12.08 -12.12
N ASN A 51 3.96 12.87 -11.19
CA ASN A 51 5.29 12.67 -10.60
C ASN A 51 5.22 12.72 -9.07
N PRO A 52 4.42 11.82 -8.43
CA PRO A 52 4.28 11.82 -6.98
C PRO A 52 5.61 11.49 -6.32
N TRP A 53 5.86 12.08 -5.15
CA TRP A 53 7.00 11.69 -4.32
C TRP A 53 6.94 10.19 -3.94
N LEU A 54 5.76 9.73 -3.51
CA LEU A 54 5.50 8.33 -3.20
C LEU A 54 4.02 7.96 -3.36
N VAL A 55 3.72 6.67 -3.48
CA VAL A 55 2.37 6.13 -3.42
C VAL A 55 2.35 5.01 -2.40
N VAL A 56 1.41 5.05 -1.46
CA VAL A 56 1.30 4.09 -0.36
C VAL A 56 0.12 3.18 -0.61
N SER A 57 0.33 1.87 -0.52
CA SER A 57 -0.76 0.90 -0.53
C SER A 57 -1.41 0.80 0.85
N ASP A 58 -2.61 0.23 0.90
CA ASP A 58 -3.14 -0.29 2.17
C ASP A 58 -2.17 -1.33 2.75
N GLY A 59 -2.19 -1.48 4.07
CA GLY A 59 -1.53 -2.56 4.78
C GLY A 59 -2.32 -3.85 4.65
N PHE A 60 -1.63 -4.94 4.34
CA PHE A 60 -2.19 -6.28 4.22
C PHE A 60 -1.26 -7.31 4.87
N PRO A 61 -1.77 -8.51 5.21
CA PRO A 61 -0.94 -9.57 5.80
C PRO A 61 0.28 -9.89 4.93
N SER A 62 1.45 -10.02 5.56
CA SER A 62 2.68 -10.35 4.85
C SER A 62 2.55 -11.67 4.09
N GLY A 63 3.03 -11.70 2.85
CA GLY A 63 2.92 -12.87 1.95
C GLY A 63 1.62 -12.93 1.16
N TYR A 64 0.65 -12.05 1.43
CA TYR A 64 -0.63 -12.01 0.72
C TYR A 64 -0.79 -10.72 -0.08
N LEU A 65 -1.73 -10.72 -1.01
CA LEU A 65 -2.21 -9.54 -1.73
C LEU A 65 -3.74 -9.53 -1.71
N PRO A 66 -4.38 -8.35 -1.71
CA PRO A 66 -5.83 -8.27 -1.83
C PRO A 66 -6.27 -8.86 -3.17
N LYS A 67 -7.37 -9.63 -3.14
CA LYS A 67 -7.99 -10.16 -4.36
C LYS A 67 -8.42 -8.98 -5.25
N PRO A 68 -8.01 -8.94 -6.52
CA PRO A 68 -8.46 -7.90 -7.44
C PRO A 68 -9.99 -7.89 -7.57
N ASN A 69 -10.61 -6.72 -7.47
CA ASN A 69 -12.03 -6.54 -7.72
C ASN A 69 -12.29 -6.34 -9.21
N VAL A 70 -12.16 -7.43 -9.96
CA VAL A 70 -12.42 -7.49 -11.41
C VAL A 70 -13.33 -8.69 -11.71
N PRO A 71 -14.04 -8.71 -12.85
CA PRO A 71 -14.84 -9.86 -13.26
C PRO A 71 -14.04 -11.17 -13.17
N ALA A 72 -14.69 -12.23 -12.69
CA ALA A 72 -14.05 -13.53 -12.46
C ALA A 72 -13.37 -14.08 -13.72
N SER A 73 -13.93 -13.78 -14.90
CA SER A 73 -13.36 -14.13 -16.21
C SER A 73 -11.96 -13.54 -16.46
N LEU A 74 -11.62 -12.40 -15.85
CA LEU A 74 -10.30 -11.78 -15.95
C LEU A 74 -9.33 -12.34 -14.90
N VAL A 75 -9.84 -12.88 -13.80
CA VAL A 75 -9.03 -13.50 -12.74
C VAL A 75 -8.58 -14.90 -13.18
N SER A 76 -9.46 -15.69 -13.82
CA SER A 76 -9.18 -17.10 -14.16
C SER A 76 -8.13 -17.31 -15.25
N ALA A 77 -7.78 -16.29 -16.03
CA ALA A 77 -6.92 -16.45 -17.20
C ALA A 77 -5.44 -16.76 -16.87
N ASN A 78 -4.97 -16.55 -15.62
CA ASN A 78 -3.54 -16.68 -15.29
C ASN A 78 -3.20 -17.37 -13.96
N PHE A 79 -4.16 -17.96 -13.23
CA PHE A 79 -3.84 -18.75 -12.02
C PHE A 79 -3.63 -20.24 -12.36
N VAL A 80 -2.48 -20.58 -12.94
CA VAL A 80 -2.06 -21.98 -13.21
C VAL A 80 -1.70 -22.76 -11.93
N GLY A 81 -2.05 -22.26 -10.73
CA GLY A 81 -1.65 -22.88 -9.45
C GLY A 81 -2.74 -23.11 -8.42
N ALA A 82 -4.01 -22.78 -8.69
CA ALA A 82 -5.06 -22.81 -7.66
C ALA A 82 -5.97 -24.05 -7.69
N ASN A 83 -5.76 -25.00 -8.61
CA ASN A 83 -6.63 -26.19 -8.75
C ASN A 83 -6.17 -27.43 -7.95
N SER A 84 -5.24 -27.33 -7.00
CA SER A 84 -4.79 -28.52 -6.23
C SER A 84 -5.44 -28.71 -4.86
N PHE A 85 -6.47 -27.94 -4.49
CA PHE A 85 -7.12 -28.08 -3.16
C PHE A 85 -8.65 -28.18 -3.24
N ALA A 86 -9.15 -29.03 -4.13
CA ALA A 86 -10.56 -29.43 -4.11
C ALA A 86 -10.69 -30.94 -4.36
N HIS A 87 -10.08 -31.73 -3.49
CA HIS A 87 -10.45 -33.13 -3.25
C HIS A 87 -10.08 -33.49 -1.81
N GLU A 88 -11.05 -33.36 -0.90
CA GLU A 88 -11.47 -34.34 0.11
C GLU A 88 -12.72 -33.84 0.84
#